data_AF-A0A7C4PL91-F1
#
_entry.id   AF-A0A7C4PL91-F1
#
_cell.length_a   1.000
_cell.length_b   1.000
_cell.length_c   1.000
_cell.angle_alpha   90.00
_cell.angle_beta   90.00
_cell.angle_gamma   90.00
#
_symmetry.space_group_name_H-M   'P 1'
#
loop_
_entity.id
_entity.type
_entity.pdbx_description
1 polymer ?
#
loop_
_entity_poly.entity_id
_entity_poly.type
_entity_poly.pdbx_seq_one_letter_code
_entity_poly.pdbx_strand_id
1 'polypeptide(L)'
;MKHRGLIIWGLSLVFAVPVVLAGFIRPVLAEHPAQEQESVTRGAKLYDNWYATLGVTPPSGNMPIWGRQTTNTRSGAETWRCVSCHGWDYQGKDGAYRQGSGRYTGFPGVVAAAQSKSAEELVSILKGSADPEHDFSAYLDDASLNDLAVFLKTALIDDTQYIDLQT
;
A
#
# COMPACT_ATOMS: atom_id res chain seq x y z
N MET A 1 60.41 -31.14 66.41
CA MET A 1 60.64 -29.68 66.56
C MET A 1 60.99 -29.06 65.21
N LYS A 2 60.22 -28.04 64.83
CA LYS A 2 60.49 -26.97 63.85
C LYS A 2 60.53 -27.28 62.34
N HIS A 3 59.57 -26.63 61.70
CA HIS A 3 59.29 -26.43 60.27
C HIS A 3 60.45 -25.92 59.42
N ARG A 4 60.33 -26.21 58.11
CA ARG A 4 60.52 -25.35 56.93
C ARG A 4 60.16 -26.23 55.70
N GLY A 5 59.14 -26.03 54.89
CA GLY A 5 58.55 -24.80 54.38
C GLY A 5 59.10 -24.55 52.98
N LEU A 6 58.44 -25.05 51.92
CA LEU A 6 58.47 -24.43 50.60
C LEU A 6 57.24 -24.84 49.78
N ILE A 7 56.35 -23.87 49.61
CA ILE A 7 55.16 -23.92 48.78
C ILE A 7 55.60 -23.49 47.37
N ILE A 8 55.45 -24.36 46.37
CA ILE A 8 55.61 -23.98 44.97
C ILE A 8 54.20 -23.84 44.38
N TRP A 9 53.78 -22.58 44.24
CA TRP A 9 52.64 -22.18 43.43
C TRP A 9 53.01 -22.37 41.95
N GLY A 10 52.27 -23.21 41.24
CA GLY A 10 52.47 -23.50 39.81
C GLY A 10 51.16 -23.47 39.04
N LEU A 11 50.73 -22.25 38.73
CA LEU A 11 49.77 -21.82 37.71
C LEU A 11 48.89 -22.89 37.03
N SER A 12 47.59 -22.83 37.32
CA SER A 12 46.55 -23.31 36.41
C SER A 12 46.60 -22.53 35.09
N LEU A 13 46.97 -23.19 34.00
CA LEU A 13 46.83 -22.65 32.65
C LEU A 13 45.46 -23.09 32.12
N VAL A 14 44.42 -22.33 32.50
CA VAL A 14 43.10 -22.42 31.86
C VAL A 14 43.24 -21.71 30.52
N PHE A 15 43.40 -22.46 29.44
CA PHE A 15 43.23 -21.95 28.08
C PHE A 15 41.76 -21.58 27.90
N ALA A 16 41.42 -20.31 28.12
CA ALA A 16 40.16 -19.75 27.66
C ALA A 16 40.20 -19.72 26.13
N VAL A 17 39.49 -20.64 25.49
CA VAL A 17 39.20 -20.57 24.05
C VAL A 17 38.10 -19.53 23.87
N PRO A 18 38.34 -18.35 23.29
CA PRO A 18 37.25 -17.48 22.90
C PRO A 18 36.59 -18.13 21.68
N VAL A 19 35.46 -18.78 21.89
CA VAL A 19 34.57 -19.13 20.78
C VAL A 19 34.05 -17.80 20.23
N VAL A 20 34.72 -17.29 19.20
CA VAL A 20 34.25 -16.15 18.43
C VAL A 20 33.00 -16.63 17.69
N LEU A 21 31.83 -16.37 18.27
CA LEU A 21 30.56 -16.40 17.55
C LEU A 21 30.59 -15.27 16.51
N ALA A 22 31.27 -15.52 15.39
CA ALA A 22 31.07 -14.75 14.17
C ALA A 22 29.68 -15.13 13.65
N GLY A 23 28.64 -14.50 14.22
CA GLY A 23 27.30 -14.55 13.68
C GLY A 23 27.35 -14.05 12.24
N PHE A 24 27.11 -14.95 11.29
CA PHE A 24 26.79 -14.57 9.91
C PHE A 24 25.44 -13.88 9.93
N ILE A 25 25.44 -12.58 10.26
CA ILE A 25 24.32 -11.70 9.96
C ILE A 25 24.33 -11.58 8.44
N ARG A 26 23.58 -12.45 7.76
CA ARG A 26 23.22 -12.20 6.38
C ARG A 26 22.39 -10.91 6.40
N PRO A 27 22.82 -9.82 5.75
CA PRO A 27 21.91 -8.71 5.57
C PRO A 27 20.76 -9.27 4.74
N VAL A 28 19.56 -9.29 5.32
CA VAL A 28 18.34 -9.42 4.53
C VAL A 28 18.24 -8.12 3.76
N LEU A 29 18.79 -8.10 2.55
CA LEU A 29 18.50 -7.07 1.58
C LEU A 29 17.06 -7.29 1.14
N ALA A 30 16.13 -6.58 1.76
CA ALA A 30 14.84 -6.30 1.14
C ALA A 30 15.11 -5.29 0.02
N GLU A 31 15.51 -5.80 -1.14
CA GLU A 31 15.87 -4.99 -2.29
C GLU A 31 14.72 -5.07 -3.30
N HIS A 32 13.62 -4.39 -3.00
CA HIS A 32 12.75 -3.92 -4.08
C HIS A 32 13.49 -2.75 -4.75
N PRO A 33 13.66 -2.75 -6.08
CA PRO A 33 14.38 -1.68 -6.76
C PRO A 33 13.75 -0.34 -6.40
N ALA A 34 14.58 0.69 -6.15
CA ALA A 34 14.13 2.02 -5.73
C ALA A 34 13.03 2.60 -6.65
N GLN A 35 13.07 2.26 -7.94
CA GLN A 35 12.05 2.61 -8.93
C GLN A 35 10.68 1.98 -8.63
N GLU A 36 10.62 0.72 -8.19
CA GLU A 36 9.35 0.07 -7.80
C GLU A 36 8.78 0.71 -6.53
N GLN A 37 9.62 1.02 -5.55
CA GLN A 37 9.21 1.71 -4.33
C GLN A 37 8.67 3.13 -4.61
N GLU A 38 9.29 3.85 -5.54
CA GLU A 38 8.83 5.17 -5.98
C GLU A 38 7.47 5.09 -6.69
N SER A 39 7.32 4.17 -7.65
CA SER A 39 6.05 3.93 -8.34
C SER A 39 4.93 3.53 -7.40
N VAL A 40 5.20 2.66 -6.42
CA VAL A 40 4.21 2.30 -5.37
C VAL A 40 3.79 3.52 -4.57
N THR A 41 4.75 4.33 -4.10
CA THR A 41 4.47 5.50 -3.28
C THR A 41 3.67 6.55 -4.06
N ARG A 42 4.04 6.79 -5.32
CA ARG A 42 3.33 7.72 -6.19
C ARG A 42 1.94 7.20 -6.55
N GLY A 43 1.80 5.92 -6.86
CA GLY A 43 0.52 5.25 -7.12
C GLY A 43 -0.45 5.35 -5.94
N ALA A 44 0.03 5.17 -4.70
CA ALA A 44 -0.79 5.34 -3.50
C ALA A 44 -1.33 6.77 -3.35
N LYS A 45 -0.46 7.77 -3.59
CA LYS A 45 -0.87 9.19 -3.58
C LYS A 45 -1.89 9.51 -4.68
N LEU A 46 -1.70 8.94 -5.87
CA LEU A 46 -2.64 9.07 -6.98
C LEU A 46 -4.01 8.46 -6.64
N TYR A 47 -4.03 7.28 -5.99
CA TYR A 47 -5.27 6.63 -5.56
C TYR A 47 -6.06 7.49 -4.56
N ASP A 48 -5.38 8.09 -3.59
CA ASP A 48 -6.04 8.98 -2.62
C ASP A 48 -6.52 10.29 -3.27
N ASN A 49 -5.62 10.99 -3.97
CA ASN A 49 -5.91 12.27 -4.59
C ASN A 49 -4.95 12.58 -5.75
N TRP A 50 -5.31 12.09 -6.94
CA TRP A 50 -4.47 12.24 -8.14
C TRP A 50 -4.24 13.69 -8.55
N TYR A 51 -5.26 14.55 -8.50
CA TYR A 51 -5.12 15.94 -8.96
C TYR A 51 -4.23 16.75 -8.00
N ALA A 52 -4.33 16.50 -6.68
CA ALA A 52 -3.40 17.09 -5.72
C ALA A 52 -1.97 16.56 -5.91
N THR A 53 -1.82 15.27 -6.19
CA THR A 53 -0.51 14.64 -6.44
C THR A 53 0.18 15.20 -7.69
N LEU A 54 -0.59 15.48 -8.74
CA LEU A 54 -0.09 16.08 -9.98
C LEU A 54 -0.02 17.62 -9.94
N GLY A 55 -0.57 18.25 -8.90
CA GLY A 55 -0.63 19.72 -8.80
C GLY A 55 -1.53 20.37 -9.85
N VAL A 56 -2.59 19.68 -10.28
CA VAL A 56 -3.53 20.14 -11.31
C VAL A 56 -4.91 20.43 -10.71
N THR A 57 -5.73 21.19 -11.44
CA THR A 57 -7.13 21.43 -11.06
C THR A 57 -7.97 20.20 -11.42
N PRO A 58 -8.83 19.69 -10.52
CA PRO A 58 -9.73 18.59 -10.84
C PRO A 58 -10.76 18.99 -11.91
N PRO A 59 -11.37 18.01 -12.61
CA PRO A 59 -12.42 18.31 -13.58
C PRO A 59 -13.63 18.96 -12.92
N SER A 60 -14.31 19.83 -13.66
CA SER A 60 -15.56 20.43 -13.20
C SER A 60 -16.69 19.40 -13.15
N GLY A 61 -17.59 19.52 -12.17
CA GLY A 61 -18.72 18.61 -12.03
C GLY A 61 -18.35 17.27 -11.41
N ASN A 62 -19.28 16.32 -11.44
CA ASN A 62 -19.07 14.99 -10.88
C ASN A 62 -18.40 14.06 -11.90
N MET A 63 -17.63 13.10 -11.40
CA MET A 63 -17.15 11.96 -12.17
C MET A 63 -18.38 11.23 -12.76
N PRO A 64 -18.46 10.95 -14.08
CA PRO A 64 -19.64 10.38 -14.71
C PRO A 64 -20.25 9.17 -13.98
N ILE A 65 -19.45 8.16 -13.61
CA ILE A 65 -19.95 6.95 -12.95
C ILE A 65 -20.61 7.23 -11.59
N TRP A 66 -20.27 8.36 -10.94
CA TRP A 66 -20.85 8.76 -9.65
C TRP A 66 -22.37 8.88 -9.70
N GLY A 67 -22.95 9.18 -10.88
CA GLY A 67 -24.39 9.28 -11.06
C GLY A 67 -25.16 7.98 -10.81
N ARG A 68 -24.47 6.83 -10.73
CA ARG A 68 -25.10 5.51 -10.50
C ARG A 68 -25.44 5.22 -9.05
N GLN A 69 -25.01 6.07 -8.12
CA GLN A 69 -25.35 5.98 -6.71
C GLN A 69 -26.17 7.20 -6.26
N THR A 70 -27.00 7.02 -5.23
CA THR A 70 -27.85 8.08 -4.65
C THR A 70 -27.70 8.21 -3.13
N THR A 71 -26.78 7.46 -2.52
CA THR A 71 -26.62 7.34 -1.07
C THR A 71 -25.61 8.34 -0.48
N ASN A 72 -24.63 8.77 -1.28
CA ASN A 72 -23.59 9.72 -0.90
C ASN A 72 -23.83 11.06 -1.59
N THR A 73 -23.84 12.14 -0.80
CA THR A 73 -24.14 13.51 -1.24
C THR A 73 -22.91 14.33 -1.64
N ARG A 74 -21.70 13.74 -1.59
CA ARG A 74 -20.49 14.40 -2.10
C ARG A 74 -20.64 14.73 -3.59
N SER A 75 -19.93 15.77 -4.01
CA SER A 75 -20.00 16.32 -5.36
C SER A 75 -18.67 16.97 -5.76
N GLY A 76 -18.56 17.33 -7.04
CA GLY A 76 -17.39 17.98 -7.61
C GLY A 76 -16.14 17.11 -7.54
N ALA A 77 -15.01 17.75 -7.26
CA ALA A 77 -13.68 17.15 -7.17
C ALA A 77 -13.60 15.90 -6.28
N GLU A 78 -14.43 15.82 -5.24
CA GLU A 78 -14.45 14.65 -4.35
C GLU A 78 -14.89 13.37 -5.06
N THR A 79 -15.77 13.47 -6.05
CA THR A 79 -16.25 12.30 -6.81
C THR A 79 -15.21 11.75 -7.79
N TRP A 80 -14.13 12.50 -8.05
CA TRP A 80 -13.04 12.13 -8.96
C TRP A 80 -11.90 11.38 -8.27
N ARG A 81 -11.95 11.21 -6.95
CA ARG A 81 -10.91 10.48 -6.20
C ARG A 81 -11.26 9.00 -6.17
N CYS A 82 -10.29 8.11 -6.43
CA CYS A 82 -10.51 6.66 -6.41
C CYS A 82 -11.02 6.22 -5.02
N VAL A 83 -10.42 6.77 -3.97
CA VAL A 83 -10.80 6.52 -2.57
C VAL A 83 -12.27 6.84 -2.25
N SER A 84 -12.89 7.80 -2.93
CA SER A 84 -14.29 8.18 -2.66
C SER A 84 -15.29 7.07 -3.02
N CYS A 85 -14.95 6.23 -3.99
CA CYS A 85 -15.78 5.09 -4.40
C CYS A 85 -15.27 3.77 -3.80
N HIS A 86 -13.96 3.56 -3.84
CA HIS A 86 -13.32 2.28 -3.51
C HIS A 86 -12.84 2.16 -2.07
N GLY A 87 -12.98 3.22 -1.26
CA GLY A 87 -12.60 3.23 0.15
C GLY A 87 -11.09 3.45 0.36
N TRP A 88 -10.73 3.96 1.54
CA TRP A 88 -9.32 4.09 1.95
C TRP A 88 -8.69 2.74 2.25
N ASP A 89 -9.54 1.77 2.57
CA ASP A 89 -9.22 0.37 2.87
C ASP A 89 -9.34 -0.53 1.63
N TYR A 90 -9.59 0.05 0.45
CA TYR A 90 -9.66 -0.66 -0.84
C TYR A 90 -10.83 -1.65 -1.00
N GLN A 91 -11.73 -1.74 -0.02
CA GLN A 91 -12.85 -2.70 0.03
C GLN A 91 -14.20 -2.10 -0.44
N GLY A 92 -14.26 -0.79 -0.66
CA GLY A 92 -15.47 -0.08 -1.10
C GLY A 92 -16.67 -0.37 -0.19
N LYS A 93 -17.79 -0.77 -0.81
CA LYS A 93 -19.04 -1.12 -0.11
C LYS A 93 -18.93 -2.26 0.91
N ASP A 94 -17.87 -3.07 0.84
CA ASP A 94 -17.71 -4.24 1.70
C ASP A 94 -16.77 -3.98 2.89
N GLY A 95 -16.24 -2.75 3.05
CA GLY A 95 -15.36 -2.38 4.15
C GLY A 95 -15.73 -1.09 4.88
N ALA A 96 -14.81 -0.13 4.98
CA ALA A 96 -14.98 1.10 5.73
C ALA A 96 -16.12 1.95 5.17
N TYR A 97 -16.37 1.83 3.86
CA TYR A 97 -17.42 2.54 3.13
C TYR A 97 -18.68 1.67 2.97
N ARG A 98 -18.92 0.72 3.88
CA ARG A 98 -20.13 -0.13 3.93
C ARG A 98 -21.42 0.63 4.22
N GLN A 99 -22.56 -0.03 4.00
CA GLN A 99 -23.87 0.54 4.29
C GLN A 99 -23.96 1.00 5.75
N GLY A 100 -24.52 2.20 5.96
CA GLY A 100 -24.57 2.84 7.27
C GLY A 100 -23.32 3.66 7.61
N SER A 101 -22.21 3.51 6.87
CA SER A 101 -21.13 4.48 6.93
C SER A 101 -21.58 5.80 6.30
N GLY A 102 -21.06 6.93 6.81
CA GLY A 102 -21.26 8.25 6.18
C GLY A 102 -20.57 8.41 4.81
N ARG A 103 -19.99 7.33 4.26
CA ARG A 103 -19.23 7.29 3.01
C ARG A 103 -19.80 6.31 1.97
N TYR A 104 -20.86 5.58 2.29
CA TYR A 104 -21.41 4.52 1.44
C TYR A 104 -21.84 5.01 0.05
N THR A 105 -21.30 4.37 -0.98
CA THR A 105 -21.65 4.58 -2.40
C THR A 105 -22.25 3.35 -3.06
N GLY A 106 -22.03 2.15 -2.49
CA GLY A 106 -22.40 0.88 -3.13
C GLY A 106 -21.44 0.43 -4.24
N PHE A 107 -20.33 1.14 -4.50
CA PHE A 107 -19.30 0.69 -5.44
C PHE A 107 -18.40 -0.40 -4.82
N PRO A 108 -17.91 -1.37 -5.60
CA PRO A 108 -17.04 -2.43 -5.09
C PRO A 108 -15.66 -1.88 -4.72
N GLY A 109 -14.92 -2.62 -3.89
CA GLY A 109 -13.48 -2.41 -3.70
C GLY A 109 -12.63 -2.76 -4.92
N VAL A 110 -11.32 -2.54 -4.80
CA VAL A 110 -10.34 -2.81 -5.87
C VAL A 110 -9.54 -4.10 -5.65
N VAL A 111 -9.57 -4.70 -4.45
CA VAL A 111 -8.74 -5.88 -4.09
C VAL A 111 -8.94 -7.04 -5.05
N ALA A 112 -10.18 -7.40 -5.40
CA ALA A 112 -10.45 -8.50 -6.32
C ALA A 112 -9.91 -8.25 -7.73
N ALA A 113 -10.01 -7.02 -8.23
CA ALA A 113 -9.45 -6.62 -9.52
C ALA A 113 -7.92 -6.65 -9.48
N ALA A 114 -7.32 -6.10 -8.43
CA ALA A 114 -5.87 -6.13 -8.21
C ALA A 114 -5.31 -7.56 -8.18
N GLN A 115 -6.00 -8.52 -7.57
CA GLN A 115 -5.55 -9.90 -7.51
C GLN A 115 -5.69 -10.64 -8.85
N SER A 116 -6.83 -10.44 -9.53
CA SER A 116 -7.19 -11.26 -10.71
C SER A 116 -6.69 -10.71 -12.05
N LYS A 117 -6.28 -9.44 -12.12
CA LYS A 117 -5.90 -8.76 -13.38
C LYS A 117 -4.40 -8.51 -13.47
N SER A 118 -3.89 -8.45 -14.69
CA SER A 118 -2.55 -7.91 -15.00
C SER A 118 -2.52 -6.39 -14.83
N ALA A 119 -1.31 -5.81 -14.75
CA ALA A 119 -1.16 -4.35 -14.66
C ALA A 119 -1.72 -3.66 -15.92
N GLU A 120 -1.51 -4.27 -17.08
CA GLU A 120 -2.00 -3.79 -18.37
C GLU A 120 -3.54 -3.79 -18.44
N GLU A 121 -4.18 -4.84 -17.91
CA GLU A 121 -5.64 -4.88 -17.80
C GLU A 121 -6.18 -3.82 -16.83
N LEU A 122 -5.49 -3.57 -15.72
CA LEU A 122 -5.86 -2.51 -14.78
C LEU A 122 -5.76 -1.13 -15.45
N VAL A 123 -4.69 -0.85 -16.19
CA VAL A 123 -4.55 0.38 -16.97
C VAL A 123 -5.66 0.51 -18.01
N SER A 124 -5.98 -0.58 -18.73
CA SER A 124 -7.07 -0.59 -19.71
C SER A 124 -8.42 -0.22 -19.08
N ILE A 125 -8.71 -0.76 -17.89
CA ILE A 125 -9.93 -0.44 -17.13
C ILE A 125 -9.94 1.02 -16.66
N LEU A 126 -8.80 1.54 -16.20
CA LEU A 126 -8.67 2.97 -15.84
C LEU A 126 -8.83 3.89 -17.06
N LYS A 127 -8.61 3.37 -18.27
CA LYS A 127 -8.88 4.05 -19.56
C LYS A 127 -10.28 3.74 -20.10
N GLY A 128 -11.18 3.27 -19.24
CA GLY A 128 -12.59 3.06 -19.56
C GLY A 128 -12.94 1.79 -20.34
N SER A 129 -12.01 0.84 -20.51
CA SER A 129 -12.27 -0.36 -21.33
C SER A 129 -13.41 -1.24 -20.80
N ALA A 130 -13.58 -1.28 -19.47
CA ALA A 130 -14.69 -2.00 -18.83
C ALA A 130 -15.94 -1.11 -18.66
N ASP A 131 -15.74 0.20 -18.58
CA ASP A 131 -16.81 1.16 -18.36
C ASP A 131 -16.37 2.57 -18.83
N PRO A 132 -16.97 3.14 -19.89
CA PRO A 132 -16.59 4.46 -20.39
C PRO A 132 -16.90 5.58 -19.39
N GLU A 133 -17.82 5.37 -18.44
CA GLU A 133 -18.07 6.34 -17.38
C GLU A 133 -17.01 6.30 -16.27
N HIS A 134 -16.05 5.37 -16.32
CA HIS A 134 -14.90 5.23 -15.42
C HIS A 134 -13.57 5.56 -16.14
N ASP A 135 -13.60 6.39 -17.19
CA ASP A 135 -12.42 6.72 -17.99
C ASP A 135 -11.62 7.91 -17.41
N PHE A 136 -10.34 7.67 -17.11
CA PHE A 136 -9.37 8.66 -16.65
C PHE A 136 -8.35 9.08 -17.72
N SER A 137 -8.41 8.51 -18.93
CA SER A 137 -7.40 8.69 -19.99
C SER A 137 -7.21 10.15 -20.45
N ALA A 138 -8.23 10.99 -20.27
CA ALA A 138 -8.13 12.42 -20.56
C ALA A 138 -7.42 13.23 -19.46
N TYR A 139 -7.16 12.64 -18.29
CA TYR A 139 -6.69 13.33 -17.08
C TYR A 139 -5.36 12.79 -16.53
N LEU A 140 -5.07 11.50 -16.77
CA LEU A 140 -3.87 10.84 -16.31
C LEU A 140 -3.04 10.36 -17.50
N ASP A 141 -1.74 10.66 -17.50
CA ASP A 141 -0.81 10.13 -18.48
C ASP A 141 -0.53 8.64 -18.23
N ASP A 142 0.03 7.96 -19.25
CA ASP A 142 0.30 6.53 -19.16
C ASP A 142 1.26 6.19 -18.00
N ALA A 143 2.19 7.09 -17.64
CA ALA A 143 3.07 6.90 -16.49
C ALA A 143 2.30 6.89 -15.17
N SER A 144 1.38 7.83 -14.94
CA SER A 144 0.55 7.89 -13.73
C SER A 144 -0.42 6.71 -13.66
N LEU A 145 -0.98 6.29 -14.80
CA LEU A 145 -1.82 5.09 -14.88
C LEU A 145 -1.03 3.81 -14.54
N ASN A 146 0.22 3.71 -15.01
CA ASN A 146 1.10 2.61 -14.66
C ASN A 146 1.47 2.61 -13.17
N ASP A 147 1.78 3.77 -12.57
CA ASP A 147 2.06 3.88 -11.14
C ASP A 147 0.85 3.43 -10.29
N LEU A 148 -0.37 3.81 -10.68
CA LEU A 148 -1.60 3.29 -10.06
C LEU A 148 -1.70 1.77 -10.17
N ALA A 149 -1.48 1.21 -11.37
CA ALA A 149 -1.55 -0.23 -11.58
C ALA A 149 -0.50 -0.99 -10.75
N VAL A 150 0.73 -0.49 -10.68
CA VAL A 150 1.79 -1.05 -9.83
C VAL A 150 1.37 -1.03 -8.36
N PHE A 151 0.92 0.11 -7.84
CA PHE A 151 0.43 0.22 -6.47
C PHE A 151 -0.69 -0.78 -6.16
N LEU A 152 -1.71 -0.86 -7.02
CA LEU A 152 -2.82 -1.80 -6.86
C LEU A 152 -2.34 -3.26 -6.87
N LYS A 153 -1.34 -3.61 -7.69
CA LYS A 153 -0.83 -4.98 -7.80
C LYS A 153 0.03 -5.40 -6.62
N THR A 154 0.85 -4.51 -6.07
CA THR A 154 1.96 -4.91 -5.20
C THR A 154 1.85 -4.42 -3.76
N ALA A 155 0.98 -3.44 -3.48
CA ALA A 155 1.03 -2.70 -2.22
C ALA A 155 -0.32 -2.48 -1.54
N LEU A 156 -1.40 -3.13 -2.01
CA LEU A 156 -2.65 -3.17 -1.25
C LEU A 156 -2.47 -4.02 0.01
N ILE A 157 -2.81 -3.43 1.15
CA ILE A 157 -2.85 -4.10 2.44
C ILE A 157 -4.32 -4.31 2.81
N ASP A 158 -4.65 -5.51 3.29
CA ASP A 158 -5.98 -5.76 3.86
C ASP A 158 -6.06 -5.17 5.27
N ASP A 159 -6.47 -3.91 5.35
CA ASP A 159 -6.54 -3.16 6.61
C ASP A 159 -7.50 -3.79 7.63
N THR A 160 -8.45 -4.62 7.18
CA THR A 160 -9.38 -5.34 8.08
C THR A 160 -8.65 -6.29 9.04
N GLN A 161 -7.40 -6.66 8.73
CA GLN A 161 -6.56 -7.50 9.57
C GLN A 161 -5.97 -6.75 10.76
N TYR A 162 -5.93 -5.42 10.70
CA TYR A 162 -5.20 -4.59 11.65
C TYR A 162 -6.08 -3.54 12.33
N ILE A 163 -7.22 -3.16 11.73
CA ILE A 163 -8.08 -2.08 12.19
C ILE A 163 -9.53 -2.55 12.23
N ASP A 164 -10.23 -2.27 13.33
CA ASP A 164 -11.68 -2.40 13.38
C ASP A 164 -12.31 -1.28 12.55
N LEU A 165 -12.97 -1.64 11.44
CA LEU A 165 -13.60 -0.67 10.55
C LEU A 165 -14.86 -0.03 11.14
N GLN A 166 -15.24 -0.35 12.38
CA GLN A 166 -16.43 0.17 13.07
C GLN A 166 -16.14 1.12 14.23
N THR A 167 -14.89 1.20 14.71
CA THR A 167 -14.52 2.00 15.89
C THR A 167 -13.28 2.84 15.67
#